data_AF-S7T701-F1
#
_entry.id   AF-S7T701-F1
#
_cell.length_a   1.000
_cell.length_b   1.000
_cell.length_c   1.000
_cell.angle_alpha   90.00
_cell.angle_beta   90.00
_cell.angle_gamma   90.00
#
_symmetry.space_group_name_H-M   'P 1'
#
loop_
_entity.id
_entity.type
_entity.pdbx_description
1 polymer ?
#
loop_
_entity_poly.entity_id
_entity_poly.type
_entity_poly.pdbx_seq_one_letter_code
_entity_poly.pdbx_strand_id
1 'polypeptide(L)'
;MTLAQRIANGKESLVDRWYDLVLATYPGETAKLWRRNSDPFTNPVGQTTHRALAELVDHLLVWSDAQAICTSLDEVVKIRAVQDFTPAKAMAFIFLLKKALREVFAKDLAGGGLDAELAALEARVDNMALMGFDVYVREREKIFRMRVDEFKRTHRMIFRKTGIMCETTDSLVRGGPDEAADADEDLGIKKPQAR
;
A
#
# COMPACT_ATOMS: atom_id res chain seq x y z
N MET A 1 -6.31 33.31 11.82
CA MET A 1 -6.88 31.99 11.46
C MET A 1 -5.90 31.32 10.52
N THR A 2 -5.34 30.19 10.91
CA THR A 2 -4.32 29.46 10.13
C THR A 2 -4.95 28.81 8.89
N LEU A 3 -4.14 28.48 7.88
CA LEU A 3 -4.59 27.75 6.69
C LEU A 3 -5.17 26.38 7.10
N ALA A 4 -4.55 25.69 8.06
CA ALA A 4 -5.06 24.42 8.57
C ALA A 4 -6.48 24.52 9.15
N GLN A 5 -6.80 25.61 9.86
CA GLN A 5 -8.15 25.85 10.38
C GLN A 5 -9.16 26.13 9.26
N ARG A 6 -8.75 26.87 8.22
CA ARG A 6 -9.62 27.12 7.06
C ARG A 6 -9.90 25.83 6.30
N ILE A 7 -8.89 24.98 6.12
CA ILE A 7 -9.05 23.67 5.50
C ILE A 7 -9.94 22.76 6.34
N ALA A 8 -9.78 22.75 7.67
CA ALA A 8 -10.66 21.97 8.55
C ALA A 8 -12.13 22.41 8.40
N ASN A 9 -12.40 23.72 8.31
CA ASN A 9 -13.74 24.25 8.13
C ASN A 9 -14.31 24.00 6.72
N GLY A 10 -13.46 24.03 5.69
CA GLY A 10 -13.81 23.80 4.30
C GLY A 10 -13.53 22.37 3.81
N LYS A 11 -13.38 21.41 4.73
CA LYS A 11 -12.92 20.05 4.42
C LYS A 11 -13.82 19.37 3.40
N GLU A 12 -15.13 19.41 3.62
CA GLU A 12 -16.10 18.75 2.74
C GLU A 12 -15.99 19.26 1.31
N SER A 13 -15.98 20.58 1.11
CA SER A 13 -15.80 21.19 -0.21
C SER A 13 -14.45 20.83 -0.85
N LEU A 14 -13.39 20.73 -0.06
CA LEU A 14 -12.09 20.29 -0.54
C LEU A 14 -12.10 18.82 -1.00
N VAL A 15 -12.68 17.93 -0.19
CA VAL A 15 -12.77 16.50 -0.47
C VAL A 15 -13.63 16.26 -1.71
N ASP A 16 -14.78 16.90 -1.81
CA ASP A 16 -15.68 16.78 -2.97
C ASP A 16 -14.98 17.25 -4.25
N ARG A 17 -14.29 18.40 -4.17
CA ARG A 17 -13.56 18.90 -5.32
C ARG A 17 -12.41 18.00 -5.71
N TRP A 18 -11.66 17.48 -4.73
CA TRP A 18 -10.58 16.55 -4.97
C TRP A 18 -11.11 15.26 -5.60
N TYR A 19 -12.17 14.68 -5.03
CA TYR A 19 -12.85 13.50 -5.54
C TYR A 19 -13.32 13.69 -6.99
N ASP A 20 -13.90 14.84 -7.34
CA ASP A 20 -14.28 15.14 -8.71
C ASP A 20 -13.11 15.16 -9.70
N LEU A 21 -11.97 15.71 -9.28
CA LEU A 21 -10.73 15.69 -10.05
C LEU A 21 -10.19 14.27 -10.19
N VAL A 22 -10.26 13.47 -9.13
CA VAL A 22 -9.90 12.04 -9.13
C VAL A 22 -10.78 11.27 -10.11
N LEU A 23 -12.10 11.47 -10.10
CA LEU A 23 -13.03 10.83 -11.02
C LEU A 23 -12.77 11.21 -12.48
N ALA A 24 -12.39 12.46 -12.74
CA ALA A 24 -12.06 12.93 -14.08
C ALA A 24 -10.81 12.24 -14.69
N THR A 25 -10.02 11.53 -13.90
CA THR A 25 -8.88 10.73 -14.40
C THR A 25 -9.28 9.35 -14.93
N TYR A 26 -10.52 8.92 -14.68
CA TYR A 26 -11.05 7.67 -15.23
C TYR A 26 -11.66 7.89 -16.61
N PRO A 27 -11.71 6.86 -17.48
CA PRO A 27 -12.44 6.91 -18.74
C PRO A 27 -13.88 7.38 -18.53
N GLY A 28 -14.40 8.16 -19.49
CA GLY A 28 -15.65 8.93 -19.34
C GLY A 28 -16.89 8.11 -18.93
N GLU A 29 -16.98 6.84 -19.32
CA GLU A 29 -18.11 5.97 -18.94
C GLU A 29 -18.06 5.55 -17.46
N THR A 30 -16.86 5.25 -16.92
CA THR A 30 -16.67 4.93 -15.49
C THR A 30 -16.89 6.17 -14.62
N ALA A 31 -16.37 7.32 -15.05
CA ALA A 31 -16.52 8.59 -14.34
C ALA A 31 -18.00 9.01 -14.25
N LYS A 32 -18.77 8.87 -15.33
CA LYS A 32 -20.23 9.18 -15.34
C LYS A 32 -21.01 8.24 -14.42
N LEU A 33 -20.68 6.95 -14.43
CA LEU A 33 -21.37 5.95 -13.61
C LEU A 33 -21.18 6.23 -12.11
N TRP A 34 -19.96 6.56 -11.70
CA TRP A 34 -19.65 6.84 -10.29
C TRP A 34 -20.14 8.22 -9.83
N ARG A 35 -20.25 9.20 -10.72
CA ARG A 35 -20.87 10.51 -10.40
C ARG A 35 -22.38 10.43 -10.23
N ARG A 36 -23.06 9.61 -11.03
CA ARG A 36 -24.53 9.52 -11.05
C ARG A 36 -25.09 8.73 -9.87
N ASN A 37 -24.25 7.95 -9.19
CA ASN A 37 -24.72 6.94 -8.25
C ASN A 37 -24.09 7.10 -6.88
N SER A 38 -24.85 7.68 -5.95
CA SER A 38 -24.45 7.87 -4.55
C SER A 38 -24.76 6.66 -3.66
N ASP A 39 -25.48 5.67 -4.19
CA ASP A 39 -25.83 4.46 -3.44
C ASP A 39 -24.59 3.58 -3.18
N PRO A 40 -24.24 3.29 -1.90
CA PRO A 40 -23.09 2.48 -1.55
C PRO A 40 -23.11 1.05 -2.12
N PHE A 41 -24.29 0.49 -2.37
CA PHE A 41 -24.41 -0.84 -2.97
C PHE A 41 -24.08 -0.82 -4.46
N THR A 42 -24.48 0.24 -5.15
CA THR A 42 -24.28 0.36 -6.60
C THR A 42 -22.98 1.09 -6.96
N ASN A 43 -22.33 1.77 -6.02
CA ASN A 43 -21.05 2.45 -6.19
C ASN A 43 -20.08 2.28 -4.98
N PRO A 44 -19.67 1.04 -4.66
CA PRO A 44 -18.79 0.78 -3.52
C PRO A 44 -17.39 1.40 -3.70
N VAL A 45 -16.89 1.47 -4.94
CA VAL A 45 -15.56 2.01 -5.26
C VAL A 45 -15.53 3.52 -5.09
N GLY A 46 -16.57 4.23 -5.55
CA GLY A 46 -16.69 5.67 -5.39
C GLY A 46 -16.77 6.08 -3.92
N GLN A 47 -17.61 5.39 -3.13
CA GLN A 47 -17.74 5.67 -1.70
C GLN A 47 -16.45 5.38 -0.91
N THR A 48 -15.78 4.25 -1.19
CA THR A 48 -14.49 3.93 -0.58
C THR A 48 -13.45 5.00 -0.92
N THR A 49 -13.40 5.43 -2.17
CA THR A 49 -12.48 6.48 -2.61
C THR A 49 -12.76 7.78 -1.88
N HIS A 50 -14.02 8.26 -1.86
CA HIS A 50 -14.38 9.52 -1.19
C HIS A 50 -14.01 9.51 0.30
N ARG A 51 -14.36 8.44 1.02
CA ARG A 51 -13.99 8.26 2.43
C ARG A 51 -12.47 8.31 2.64
N ALA A 52 -11.72 7.53 1.85
CA ALA A 52 -10.26 7.50 1.96
C ALA A 52 -9.64 8.88 1.68
N LEU A 53 -10.17 9.62 0.70
CA LEU A 53 -9.73 11.01 0.45
C LEU A 53 -10.04 11.92 1.66
N ALA A 54 -11.19 11.76 2.31
CA ALA A 54 -11.53 12.53 3.51
C ALA A 54 -10.57 12.26 4.68
N GLU A 55 -10.21 11.00 4.91
CA GLU A 55 -9.23 10.60 5.92
C GLU A 55 -7.83 11.13 5.60
N LEU A 56 -7.42 11.09 4.33
CA LEU A 56 -6.14 11.65 3.89
C LEU A 56 -6.04 13.15 4.14
N VAL A 57 -7.14 13.90 4.03
CA VAL A 57 -7.17 15.33 4.41
C VAL A 57 -6.97 15.49 5.92
N ASP A 58 -7.61 14.68 6.75
CA ASP A 58 -7.40 14.73 8.20
C ASP A 58 -5.94 14.43 8.58
N HIS A 59 -5.37 13.40 7.95
CA HIS A 59 -3.97 13.07 8.15
C HIS A 59 -3.03 14.16 7.65
N LEU A 60 -3.38 14.89 6.60
CA LEU A 60 -2.59 16.01 6.10
C LEU A 60 -2.54 17.17 7.12
N LEU A 61 -3.65 17.40 7.83
CA LEU A 61 -3.75 18.46 8.85
C LEU A 61 -2.91 18.14 10.10
N VAL A 62 -3.02 16.92 10.61
CA VAL A 62 -2.35 16.50 11.85
C VAL A 62 -0.91 16.03 11.60
N TRP A 63 -0.67 15.29 10.52
CA TRP A 63 0.63 14.77 10.07
C TRP A 63 1.43 14.05 11.18
N SER A 64 0.82 13.07 11.86
CA SER A 64 1.42 12.39 13.02
C SER A 64 1.61 10.88 12.86
N ASP A 65 0.84 10.23 11.99
CA ASP A 65 0.82 8.77 11.88
C ASP A 65 1.04 8.34 10.43
N ALA A 66 2.27 7.95 10.13
CA ALA A 66 2.65 7.48 8.81
C ALA A 66 1.96 6.16 8.43
N GLN A 67 1.66 5.30 9.40
CA GLN A 67 1.02 4.01 9.13
C GLN A 67 -0.47 4.18 8.81
N ALA A 68 -1.15 5.10 9.49
CA ALA A 68 -2.53 5.46 9.18
C ALA A 68 -2.63 6.09 7.77
N ILE A 69 -1.73 7.03 7.44
CA ILE A 69 -1.64 7.60 6.08
C ILE A 69 -1.47 6.49 5.03
N CYS A 70 -0.53 5.57 5.25
CA CYS A 70 -0.30 4.45 4.34
C CYS A 70 -1.54 3.55 4.19
N THR A 71 -2.32 3.36 5.25
CA THR A 71 -3.56 2.57 5.22
C THR A 71 -4.61 3.24 4.34
N SER A 72 -4.90 4.53 4.53
CA SER A 72 -5.87 5.24 3.69
C SER A 72 -5.37 5.41 2.24
N LEU A 73 -4.05 5.54 2.03
CA LEU A 73 -3.46 5.49 0.68
C LEU A 73 -3.67 4.14 0.00
N ASP A 74 -3.51 3.03 0.74
CA ASP A 74 -3.68 1.67 0.21
C ASP A 74 -5.07 1.46 -0.38
N GLU A 75 -6.13 1.98 0.26
CA GLU A 75 -7.49 1.84 -0.25
C GLU A 75 -7.65 2.39 -1.67
N VAL A 76 -7.15 3.61 -1.92
CA VAL A 76 -7.25 4.26 -3.24
C VAL A 76 -6.24 3.68 -4.23
N VAL A 77 -5.01 3.44 -3.78
CA VAL A 77 -3.92 2.93 -4.62
C VAL A 77 -4.24 1.53 -5.12
N LYS A 78 -4.77 0.65 -4.27
CA LYS A 78 -5.16 -0.72 -4.64
C LYS A 78 -6.25 -0.73 -5.71
N ILE A 79 -7.28 0.12 -5.58
CA ILE A 79 -8.32 0.30 -6.60
C ILE A 79 -7.67 0.70 -7.94
N ARG A 80 -6.76 1.68 -7.91
CA ARG A 80 -6.09 2.19 -9.11
C ARG A 80 -5.05 1.22 -9.70
N ALA A 81 -4.40 0.40 -8.87
CA ALA A 81 -3.38 -0.56 -9.29
C ALA A 81 -3.98 -1.74 -10.06
N VAL A 82 -5.24 -2.09 -9.78
CA VAL A 82 -5.98 -3.17 -10.48
C VAL A 82 -6.51 -2.71 -11.84
N GLN A 83 -6.72 -1.41 -12.06
CA GLN A 83 -7.32 -0.84 -13.28
C GLN A 83 -6.32 -0.63 -14.44
N ASP A 84 -5.22 -1.41 -14.49
CA ASP A 84 -4.15 -1.33 -15.50
C ASP A 84 -3.57 0.09 -15.73
N PHE A 85 -3.64 0.96 -14.73
CA PHE A 85 -2.98 2.25 -14.79
C PHE A 85 -1.45 2.12 -14.72
N THR A 86 -0.76 3.01 -15.44
CA THR A 86 0.68 3.20 -15.24
C THR A 86 0.94 3.69 -13.80
N PRO A 87 2.12 3.42 -13.21
CA PRO A 87 2.45 3.90 -11.87
C PRO A 87 2.20 5.40 -11.69
N ALA A 88 2.60 6.21 -12.68
CA ALA A 88 2.36 7.66 -12.67
C ALA A 88 0.87 8.02 -12.61
N LYS A 89 0.01 7.33 -13.38
CA LYS A 89 -1.45 7.57 -13.36
C LYS A 89 -2.09 7.10 -12.05
N ALA A 90 -1.62 5.98 -11.49
CA ALA A 90 -2.10 5.49 -10.21
C ALA A 90 -1.80 6.47 -9.08
N MET A 91 -0.67 7.17 -9.14
CA MET A 91 -0.20 8.12 -8.12
C MET A 91 -0.68 9.55 -8.33
N ALA A 92 -1.05 9.92 -9.55
CA ALA A 92 -1.39 11.30 -9.92
C ALA A 92 -2.49 11.94 -9.05
N PHE A 93 -3.38 11.15 -8.46
CA PHE A 93 -4.48 11.66 -7.63
C PHE A 93 -3.99 12.45 -6.41
N ILE A 94 -2.85 12.07 -5.83
CA ILE A 94 -2.30 12.76 -4.64
C ILE A 94 -1.97 14.21 -4.98
N PHE A 95 -1.37 14.44 -6.15
CA PHE A 95 -1.04 15.79 -6.61
C PHE A 95 -2.27 16.63 -6.99
N LEU A 96 -3.40 15.99 -7.32
CA LEU A 96 -4.66 16.72 -7.58
C LEU A 96 -5.19 17.43 -6.32
N LEU A 97 -4.78 17.01 -5.13
CA LEU A 97 -5.10 17.72 -3.89
C LEU A 97 -4.56 19.14 -3.89
N LYS A 98 -3.34 19.36 -4.42
CA LYS A 98 -2.74 20.70 -4.55
C LYS A 98 -3.56 21.61 -5.46
N LYS A 99 -4.20 21.03 -6.49
CA LYS A 99 -5.11 21.75 -7.38
C LYS A 99 -6.43 22.07 -6.68
N ALA A 100 -7.03 21.08 -6.02
CA ALA A 100 -8.28 21.26 -5.27
C ALA A 100 -8.14 22.34 -4.18
N LEU A 101 -7.03 22.34 -3.43
CA LEU A 101 -6.70 23.35 -2.42
C LEU A 101 -6.68 24.77 -3.02
N ARG A 102 -5.98 24.95 -4.14
CA ARG A 102 -5.90 26.26 -4.82
C ARG A 102 -7.25 26.74 -5.33
N GLU A 103 -8.09 25.84 -5.83
CA GLU A 103 -9.41 26.19 -6.37
C GLU A 103 -10.41 26.55 -5.26
N VAL A 104 -10.45 25.77 -4.17
CA VAL A 104 -11.40 25.97 -3.07
C VAL A 104 -11.03 27.18 -2.22
N PHE A 105 -9.75 27.35 -1.89
CA PHE A 105 -9.27 28.41 -1.01
C PHE A 105 -8.66 29.60 -1.77
N ALA A 106 -8.98 29.76 -3.06
CA ALA A 106 -8.42 30.81 -3.92
C ALA A 106 -8.54 32.22 -3.31
N LYS A 107 -9.71 32.53 -2.72
CA LYS A 107 -9.97 33.83 -2.07
C LYS A 107 -9.13 34.03 -0.81
N ASP A 108 -8.92 32.97 -0.03
CA ASP A 108 -8.11 33.02 1.18
C ASP A 108 -6.64 33.20 0.86
N LEU A 109 -6.16 32.51 -0.19
CA LEU A 109 -4.78 32.60 -0.66
C LEU A 109 -4.47 33.94 -1.33
N ALA A 110 -5.44 34.56 -2.02
CA ALA A 110 -5.28 35.89 -2.60
C ALA A 110 -5.10 37.00 -1.55
N GLY A 111 -5.55 36.76 -0.30
CA GLY A 111 -5.37 37.70 0.81
C GLY A 111 -3.94 37.80 1.33
N GLY A 112 -3.03 36.94 0.88
CA GLY A 112 -1.62 36.92 1.29
C GLY A 112 -1.39 36.42 2.72
N GLY A 113 -0.13 36.18 3.07
CA GLY A 113 0.29 35.81 4.43
C GLY A 113 0.09 34.34 4.80
N LEU A 114 -0.37 33.50 3.88
CA LEU A 114 -0.51 32.05 4.06
C LEU A 114 0.51 31.23 3.27
N ASP A 115 1.45 31.89 2.57
CA ASP A 115 2.38 31.23 1.64
C ASP A 115 3.28 30.20 2.33
N ALA A 116 3.79 30.51 3.52
CA ALA A 116 4.61 29.59 4.30
C ALA A 116 3.82 28.35 4.77
N GLU A 117 2.57 28.55 5.21
CA GLU A 117 1.69 27.45 5.60
C GLU A 117 1.29 26.59 4.41
N LEU A 118 1.00 27.22 3.26
CA LEU A 118 0.70 26.52 2.02
C LEU A 118 1.90 25.69 1.56
N ALA A 119 3.11 26.26 1.56
CA ALA A 119 4.32 25.54 1.17
C ALA A 119 4.59 24.34 2.09
N ALA A 120 4.40 24.49 3.41
CA ALA A 120 4.53 23.39 4.36
C ALA A 120 3.50 22.27 4.09
N LEU A 121 2.27 22.65 3.76
CA LEU A 121 1.22 21.70 3.40
C LEU A 121 1.53 20.97 2.09
N GLU A 122 2.01 21.70 1.07
CA GLU A 122 2.40 21.11 -0.21
C GLU A 122 3.55 20.12 -0.08
N ALA A 123 4.52 20.42 0.79
CA ALA A 123 5.60 19.48 1.12
C ALA A 123 5.07 18.19 1.78
N ARG A 124 4.05 18.28 2.63
CA ARG A 124 3.38 17.08 3.19
C ARG A 124 2.68 16.28 2.09
N VAL A 125 2.05 16.93 1.12
CA VAL A 125 1.45 16.23 -0.03
C VAL A 125 2.51 15.51 -0.87
N ASP A 126 3.69 16.10 -1.05
CA ASP A 126 4.80 15.44 -1.76
C ASP A 126 5.32 14.22 -0.99
N ASN A 127 5.46 14.34 0.34
CA ASN A 127 5.82 13.20 1.19
C ASN A 127 4.74 12.09 1.14
N MET A 128 3.46 12.46 1.14
CA MET A 128 2.35 11.52 0.96
C MET A 128 2.44 10.78 -0.39
N ALA A 129 2.90 11.46 -1.44
CA ALA A 129 3.13 10.84 -2.74
C ALA A 129 4.27 9.81 -2.70
N LEU A 130 5.36 10.09 -1.98
CA LEU A 130 6.44 9.11 -1.76
C LEU A 130 5.94 7.88 -0.99
N MET A 131 5.20 8.09 0.09
CA MET A 131 4.60 7.01 0.87
C MET A 131 3.64 6.16 0.03
N GLY A 132 2.80 6.81 -0.79
CA GLY A 132 1.87 6.10 -1.66
C GLY A 132 2.58 5.33 -2.77
N PHE A 133 3.77 5.76 -3.20
CA PHE A 133 4.58 5.01 -4.15
C PHE A 133 5.06 3.68 -3.54
N ASP A 134 5.54 3.69 -2.30
CA ASP A 134 5.92 2.46 -1.58
C ASP A 134 4.72 1.50 -1.44
N VAL A 135 3.55 2.04 -1.11
CA VAL A 135 2.29 1.29 -1.07
C VAL A 135 1.96 0.66 -2.43
N TYR A 136 2.08 1.44 -3.52
CA TYR A 136 1.83 0.95 -4.87
C TYR A 136 2.77 -0.19 -5.26
N VAL A 137 4.07 -0.05 -4.98
CA VAL A 137 5.07 -1.08 -5.28
C VAL A 137 4.76 -2.36 -4.51
N ARG A 138 4.42 -2.26 -3.22
CA ARG A 138 4.05 -3.41 -2.37
C ARG A 138 2.81 -4.14 -2.90
N GLU A 139 1.76 -3.42 -3.30
CA GLU A 139 0.54 -4.04 -3.85
C GLU A 139 0.81 -4.67 -5.22
N ARG A 140 1.63 -4.05 -6.08
CA ARG A 140 2.04 -4.65 -7.35
C ARG A 140 2.85 -5.93 -7.16
N GLU A 141 3.79 -5.93 -6.22
CA GLU A 141 4.57 -7.12 -5.89
C GLU A 141 3.67 -8.27 -5.43
N LYS A 142 2.69 -7.98 -4.57
CA LYS A 142 1.69 -8.94 -4.12
C LYS A 142 0.89 -9.53 -5.28
N ILE A 143 0.42 -8.71 -6.22
CA ILE A 143 -0.28 -9.16 -7.43
C ILE A 143 0.62 -10.07 -8.28
N PHE A 144 1.88 -9.68 -8.49
CA PHE A 144 2.82 -10.51 -9.24
C PHE A 144 3.10 -11.85 -8.56
N ARG A 145 3.29 -11.85 -7.24
CA ARG A 145 3.50 -13.06 -6.44
C ARG A 145 2.32 -14.03 -6.58
N MET A 146 1.09 -13.51 -6.47
CA MET A 146 -0.12 -14.31 -6.67
C MET A 146 -0.17 -14.93 -8.08
N ARG A 147 0.16 -14.17 -9.13
CA ARG A 147 0.21 -14.68 -10.51
C ARG A 147 1.26 -15.78 -10.68
N VAL A 148 2.45 -15.62 -10.10
CA VAL A 148 3.52 -16.63 -10.16
C VAL A 148 3.10 -17.90 -9.41
N ASP A 149 2.50 -17.75 -8.23
CA ASP A 149 2.05 -18.89 -7.44
C ASP A 149 0.90 -19.64 -8.11
N GLU A 150 -0.04 -18.93 -8.73
CA GLU A 150 -1.10 -19.52 -9.55
C GLU A 150 -0.51 -20.27 -10.76
N PHE A 151 0.43 -19.67 -11.48
CA PHE A 151 1.10 -20.32 -12.60
C PHE A 151 1.80 -21.63 -12.18
N LYS A 152 2.56 -21.60 -11.07
CA LYS A 152 3.20 -22.80 -10.49
C LYS A 152 2.16 -23.84 -10.09
N ARG A 153 1.07 -23.43 -9.44
CA ARG A 153 -0.02 -24.33 -9.02
C ARG A 153 -0.63 -25.06 -10.21
N THR A 154 -0.99 -24.34 -11.27
CA THR A 154 -1.66 -24.88 -12.46
C THR A 154 -0.74 -25.81 -13.26
N HIS A 155 0.54 -25.46 -13.42
CA HIS A 155 1.44 -26.24 -14.28
C HIS A 155 2.16 -27.39 -13.57
N ARG A 156 2.12 -27.48 -12.23
CA ARG A 156 2.68 -28.60 -11.46
C ARG A 156 2.20 -29.98 -11.94
N MET A 157 0.93 -30.09 -12.35
CA MET A 157 0.38 -31.34 -12.85
C MET A 157 0.87 -31.70 -14.26
N ILE A 158 1.13 -30.70 -15.11
CA ILE A 158 1.65 -30.90 -16.46
C ILE A 158 3.12 -31.31 -16.38
N PHE A 159 3.93 -30.60 -15.59
CA PHE A 159 5.34 -30.92 -15.38
C PHE A 159 5.56 -32.29 -14.72
N ARG A 160 4.64 -32.73 -13.84
CA ARG A 160 4.62 -34.10 -13.31
C ARG A 160 4.33 -35.15 -14.37
N LYS A 161 3.37 -34.89 -15.28
CA LYS A 161 2.98 -35.84 -16.32
C LYS A 161 4.01 -35.97 -17.45
N THR A 162 4.77 -34.92 -17.74
CA THR A 162 5.79 -34.92 -18.81
C THR A 162 7.17 -35.42 -18.35
N GLY A 163 7.34 -35.76 -17.07
CA GLY A 163 8.61 -36.28 -16.53
C GLY A 163 9.75 -35.26 -16.48
N ILE A 164 9.45 -33.96 -16.65
CA ILE A 164 10.47 -32.88 -16.70
C ILE A 164 10.90 -32.43 -15.29
N MET A 165 10.17 -32.83 -14.25
CA MET A 165 10.60 -32.64 -12.86
C MET A 165 11.63 -33.74 -12.52
N CYS A 166 12.91 -33.40 -12.42
CA CYS A 166 13.84 -34.22 -11.65
C CYS A 166 13.36 -34.20 -10.20
N GLU A 167 12.87 -35.34 -9.70
CA GLU A 167 12.83 -35.55 -8.26
C GLU A 167 14.29 -35.44 -7.80
N THR A 168 14.67 -34.30 -7.21
CA THR A 168 15.91 -34.24 -6.45
C THR A 168 15.72 -35.23 -5.32
N THR A 169 16.27 -36.42 -5.49
CA THR A 169 16.43 -37.40 -4.43
C THR A 169 17.34 -36.75 -3.40
N ASP A 170 16.72 -36.22 -2.34
CA ASP A 170 17.40 -35.70 -1.17
C ASP A 170 17.95 -36.88 -0.33
N SER A 171 18.71 -37.76 -0.98
CA SER A 171 19.22 -39.02 -0.42
C SER A 171 20.74 -39.16 -0.50
N LEU A 172 21.48 -38.05 -0.60
CA LEU A 172 22.95 -38.08 -0.65
C LEU A 172 23.66 -37.40 0.53
N VAL A 173 23.03 -37.35 1.72
CA VAL A 173 23.77 -37.09 2.96
C VAL A 173 23.42 -38.14 4.02
N ARG A 174 23.94 -39.36 3.84
CA ARG A 174 24.26 -40.26 4.96
C ARG A 174 25.19 -41.37 4.48
N GLY A 175 26.43 -41.32 4.94
CA GLY A 175 27.30 -42.48 5.07
C GLY A 175 28.46 -42.56 4.08
N GLY A 176 29.57 -41.91 4.43
CA GLY A 176 30.92 -42.22 3.92
C GLY A 176 31.95 -41.87 5.01
N PRO A 177 32.99 -42.69 5.18
CA PRO A 177 33.49 -43.15 6.48
C PRO A 177 34.57 -42.25 7.06
N ASP A 178 34.66 -42.17 8.39
CA ASP A 178 35.94 -41.92 9.03
C ASP A 178 36.06 -42.73 10.32
N GLU A 179 37.17 -43.45 10.39
CA GLU A 179 37.58 -44.42 11.39
C GLU A 179 38.65 -43.74 12.26
N ALA A 180 38.71 -44.10 13.54
CA ALA A 180 39.68 -43.66 14.58
C ALA A 180 39.42 -42.25 15.14
N ALA A 181 39.55 -41.97 16.44
CA ALA A 181 40.08 -42.70 17.57
C ALA A 181 39.38 -42.20 18.84
N ASP A 182 39.23 -43.07 19.85
CA ASP A 182 39.58 -42.76 21.24
C ASP A 182 39.13 -43.94 22.12
N ALA A 183 40.10 -44.79 22.41
CA ALA A 183 40.12 -45.57 23.64
C ALA A 183 40.85 -44.72 24.68
N ASP A 184 40.20 -44.36 25.79
CA ASP A 184 40.73 -44.67 27.12
C ASP A 184 39.75 -44.41 28.27
N GLU A 185 39.80 -45.34 29.23
CA GLU A 185 39.58 -45.23 30.69
C GLU A 185 38.35 -44.50 31.24
N ASP A 186 37.36 -45.22 31.76
CA ASP A 186 37.30 -45.78 33.13
C ASP A 186 37.17 -44.72 34.23
N LEU A 187 36.00 -44.71 34.89
CA LEU A 187 35.86 -44.90 36.34
C LEU A 187 34.44 -44.58 36.80
N GLY A 188 33.66 -45.65 36.92
CA GLY A 188 32.44 -45.65 37.72
C GLY A 188 32.78 -45.54 39.21
N ILE A 189 32.46 -44.41 39.83
CA ILE A 189 32.47 -44.27 41.29
C ILE A 189 31.05 -44.44 41.82
N LYS A 190 30.85 -45.54 42.54
CA LYS A 190 29.66 -45.87 43.32
C LYS A 190 29.47 -44.89 44.49
N LYS A 191 28.20 -44.57 44.79
CA LYS A 191 27.74 -43.78 45.95
C LYS A 191 28.23 -44.33 47.30
N PRO A 192 28.49 -43.48 48.31
CA PRO A 192 28.69 -43.92 49.68
C PRO A 192 27.34 -44.15 50.40
N GLN A 193 27.22 -45.28 51.10
CA GLN A 193 26.20 -45.49 52.14
C GLN A 193 26.77 -45.06 53.50
N ALA A 194 25.95 -44.32 54.25
CA ALA A 194 26.24 -43.86 55.59
C ALA A 194 25.97 -44.96 56.64
N ARG A 195 26.94 -45.21 57.51
CA ARG A 195 26.75 -45.44 58.95
C ARG A 195 28.07 -45.30 59.69
#